data_AF-A0A0C9Y7L1-F1
#
_entry.id   AF-A0A0C9Y7L1-F1
#
_cell.length_a   1.000
_cell.length_b   1.000
_cell.length_c   1.000
_cell.angle_alpha   90.00
_cell.angle_beta   90.00
_cell.angle_gamma   90.00
#
_symmetry.space_group_name_H-M   'P 1'
#
loop_
_entity.id
_entity.type
_entity.pdbx_description
1 polymer ?
#
loop_
_entity_poly.entity_id
_entity_poly.type
_entity_poly.pdbx_seq_one_letter_code
_entity_poly.pdbx_strand_id
1 'polypeptide(L)'
;MARISNAQDQFGPIVYDSTHNATTIYGTWSSGSKGVTTGATFANPANMSFNYPKTTGISYSFTIDGFYEIARYRFNSNGSEPTCITGVIGWVHGTYTLNTNGSISMLPMGDGFQQVQDPCAAVSNFIENYNLTEYYKGWRIFQDPTQGYKLHMFAFDGSPLAPMFQLSTTPNMLPTQQLRNVTPAASAPKRRSIDASSDASEVLGPRWVVGVLSAAGLVLSAVSSLVL
;
A
#
# COMPACT_ATOMS: atom_id res chain seq x y z
N MET A 1 8.34 23.16 26.30
CA MET A 1 7.57 21.92 26.52
C MET A 1 7.03 21.45 25.18
N ALA A 2 7.14 20.16 24.86
CA ALA A 2 6.50 19.60 23.67
C ALA A 2 4.98 19.74 23.84
N ARG A 3 4.31 20.42 22.91
CA ARG A 3 2.84 20.52 22.93
C ARG A 3 2.26 19.12 22.67
N ILE A 4 1.36 18.67 23.53
CA ILE A 4 0.62 17.43 23.31
C ILE A 4 -0.33 17.71 22.14
N SER A 5 -0.04 17.11 20.98
CA SER A 5 -0.90 17.16 19.81
C SER A 5 -1.55 15.79 19.58
N ASN A 6 -2.84 15.77 19.31
CA ASN A 6 -3.59 14.57 18.95
C ASN A 6 -3.55 14.36 17.43
N ALA A 7 -3.55 13.10 17.00
CA ALA A 7 -3.73 12.78 15.60
C ALA A 7 -5.15 13.12 15.15
N GLN A 8 -5.30 13.66 13.95
CA GLN A 8 -6.51 13.44 13.17
C GLN A 8 -6.57 11.96 12.84
N ASP A 9 -7.64 11.28 13.24
CA ASP A 9 -7.81 9.85 13.03
C ASP A 9 -9.26 9.52 12.61
N GLN A 10 -9.51 8.24 12.36
CA GLN A 10 -10.77 7.68 11.86
C GLN A 10 -12.02 8.00 12.69
N PHE A 11 -11.89 8.70 13.82
CA PHE A 11 -12.97 8.94 14.77
C PHE A 11 -13.52 10.38 14.76
N GLY A 12 -13.07 11.26 13.85
CA GLY A 12 -13.60 12.63 13.80
C GLY A 12 -13.27 13.44 12.54
N PRO A 13 -13.91 14.62 12.40
CA PRO A 13 -13.64 15.56 11.32
C PRO A 13 -12.24 16.16 11.42
N ILE A 14 -11.69 16.60 10.28
CA ILE A 14 -10.42 17.33 10.26
C ILE A 14 -10.59 18.70 10.92
N VAL A 15 -9.78 18.94 11.94
CA VAL A 15 -9.71 20.18 12.73
C VAL A 15 -8.33 20.82 12.59
N TYR A 16 -8.32 22.13 12.33
CA TYR A 16 -7.11 22.95 12.29
C TYR A 16 -7.05 23.84 13.54
N ASP A 17 -6.27 23.41 14.52
CA ASP A 17 -6.05 24.10 15.78
C ASP A 17 -4.68 23.73 16.37
N SER A 18 -4.32 24.30 17.51
CA SER A 18 -3.04 24.01 18.17
C SER A 18 -2.94 22.60 18.79
N THR A 19 -4.05 21.87 18.85
CA THR A 19 -4.17 20.54 19.47
C THR A 19 -4.10 19.42 18.42
N HIS A 20 -4.51 19.66 17.17
CA HIS A 20 -4.54 18.68 16.10
C HIS A 20 -3.57 19.04 14.97
N ASN A 21 -3.99 19.97 14.09
CA ASN A 21 -3.21 20.45 12.95
C ASN A 21 -2.99 21.95 13.05
N ALA A 22 -1.76 22.34 13.38
CA ALA A 22 -1.37 23.73 13.49
C ALA A 22 -1.38 24.47 12.13
N THR A 23 -1.42 23.75 11.01
CA THR A 23 -1.52 24.30 9.65
C THR A 23 -2.11 23.26 8.67
N THR A 24 -2.38 23.67 7.44
CA THR A 24 -2.74 22.78 6.32
C THR A 24 -1.58 21.87 5.92
N ILE A 25 -1.87 20.70 5.35
CA ILE A 25 -0.85 19.74 4.90
C ILE A 25 -0.11 20.16 3.63
N TYR A 26 -0.54 21.22 2.96
CA TYR A 26 0.04 21.65 1.68
C TYR A 26 1.52 22.01 1.79
N GLY A 27 2.25 21.76 0.71
CA GLY A 27 3.68 22.00 0.61
C GLY A 27 4.51 20.73 0.60
N THR A 28 5.82 20.90 0.77
CA THR A 28 6.81 19.82 0.74
C THR A 28 7.28 19.50 2.14
N TRP A 29 7.28 18.21 2.49
CA TRP A 29 7.69 17.68 3.78
C TRP A 29 8.82 16.68 3.59
N SER A 30 9.80 16.67 4.50
CA SER A 30 10.91 15.70 4.44
C SER A 30 11.40 15.28 5.83
N SER A 31 11.74 14.00 5.96
CA SER A 31 12.24 13.41 7.21
C SER A 31 13.76 13.54 7.39
N GLY A 32 14.23 13.27 8.61
CA GLY A 32 15.66 13.14 8.91
C GLY A 32 16.45 14.43 8.65
N SER A 33 17.55 14.31 7.92
CA SER A 33 18.41 15.44 7.52
C SER A 33 17.86 16.26 6.35
N LYS A 34 16.63 15.99 5.89
CA LYS A 34 15.99 16.66 4.75
C LYS A 34 16.67 16.39 3.40
N GLY A 35 17.49 15.33 3.30
CA GLY A 35 18.21 15.01 2.07
C GLY A 35 17.33 14.42 0.96
N VAL A 36 16.27 13.70 1.31
CA VAL A 36 15.27 13.21 0.35
C VAL A 36 14.23 14.29 0.14
N THR A 37 14.03 14.74 -1.09
CA THR A 37 13.02 15.76 -1.43
C THR A 37 12.34 15.34 -2.72
N THR A 38 11.02 15.53 -2.82
CA THR A 38 10.26 15.34 -4.06
C THR A 38 10.72 16.29 -5.19
N GLY A 39 10.37 15.98 -6.43
CA GLY A 39 10.63 16.76 -7.63
C GLY A 39 11.72 16.17 -8.53
N ALA A 40 12.08 16.95 -9.55
CA ALA A 40 13.04 16.56 -10.59
C ALA A 40 14.46 16.27 -10.04
N THR A 41 14.79 16.76 -8.86
CA THR A 41 16.06 16.48 -8.18
C THR A 41 16.13 15.07 -7.60
N PHE A 42 15.02 14.33 -7.56
CA PHE A 42 14.96 12.98 -7.00
C PHE A 42 14.70 11.89 -8.03
N ALA A 43 13.71 12.07 -8.91
CA ALA A 43 13.35 11.09 -9.93
C ALA A 43 13.38 11.71 -11.33
N ASN A 44 13.77 10.90 -12.30
CA ASN A 44 13.63 11.17 -13.72
C ASN A 44 12.77 10.08 -14.37
N PRO A 45 11.45 10.29 -14.47
CA PRO A 45 10.53 9.28 -15.02
C PRO A 45 10.80 8.96 -16.49
N ALA A 46 11.27 9.92 -17.30
CA ALA A 46 11.54 9.68 -18.72
C ALA A 46 12.59 8.58 -18.94
N ASN A 47 13.57 8.49 -18.02
CA ASN A 47 14.63 7.49 -18.06
C ASN A 47 14.47 6.40 -16.99
N MET A 48 13.36 6.38 -16.25
CA MET A 48 13.12 5.50 -15.10
C MET A 48 14.30 5.46 -14.11
N SER A 49 14.92 6.61 -13.83
CA SER A 49 16.12 6.68 -12.97
C SER A 49 15.93 7.59 -11.76
N PHE A 50 16.81 7.42 -10.79
CA PHE A 50 16.84 8.21 -9.56
C PHE A 50 18.15 8.97 -9.39
N ASN A 51 18.07 10.16 -8.83
CA ASN A 51 19.20 10.91 -8.32
C ASN A 51 19.34 10.60 -6.83
N TYR A 52 20.32 9.76 -6.50
CA TYR A 52 20.48 9.23 -5.14
C TYR A 52 20.81 10.32 -4.12
N PRO A 53 19.96 10.53 -3.11
CA PRO A 53 20.28 11.43 -2.01
C PRO A 53 21.43 10.87 -1.16
N LYS A 54 22.23 11.75 -0.56
CA LYS A 54 23.33 11.36 0.35
C LYS A 54 22.86 10.69 1.63
N THR A 55 21.59 10.87 1.99
CA THR A 55 20.99 10.36 3.23
C THR A 55 19.62 9.75 2.93
N THR A 56 19.26 8.71 3.67
CA THR A 56 17.93 8.09 3.57
C THR A 56 16.85 8.97 4.19
N GLY A 57 15.60 8.68 3.82
CA GLY A 57 14.45 9.40 4.29
C GLY A 57 13.24 9.22 3.39
N ILE A 58 12.18 9.91 3.76
CA ILE A 58 10.94 10.02 3.01
C ILE A 58 10.59 11.49 2.84
N SER A 59 9.95 11.82 1.73
CA SER A 59 9.44 13.15 1.45
C SER A 59 8.11 13.05 0.71
N TYR A 60 7.21 13.97 1.05
CA TYR A 60 5.87 14.06 0.50
C TYR A 60 5.61 15.51 0.09
N SER A 61 5.06 15.69 -1.09
CA SER A 61 4.49 16.97 -1.52
C SER A 61 2.99 16.85 -1.66
N PHE A 62 2.27 17.84 -1.18
CA PHE A 62 0.81 17.93 -1.28
C PHE A 62 0.43 19.27 -1.90
N THR A 63 -0.34 19.21 -2.98
CA THR A 63 -0.89 20.38 -3.64
C THR A 63 -2.30 20.68 -3.14
N ILE A 64 -2.76 21.91 -3.36
CA ILE A 64 -4.11 22.35 -2.97
C ILE A 64 -5.21 21.71 -3.84
N ASP A 65 -4.89 21.41 -5.10
CA ASP A 65 -5.74 20.78 -6.11
C ASP A 65 -5.80 19.24 -5.98
N GLY A 66 -5.25 18.68 -4.89
CA GLY A 66 -5.45 17.28 -4.55
C GLY A 66 -4.44 16.32 -5.19
N PHE A 67 -3.27 16.80 -5.62
CA PHE A 67 -2.17 15.95 -6.09
C PHE A 67 -1.11 15.74 -5.01
N TYR A 68 -0.48 14.58 -5.06
CA TYR A 68 0.61 14.24 -4.19
C TYR A 68 1.80 13.68 -4.97
N GLU A 69 2.98 13.82 -4.40
CA GLU A 69 4.16 13.08 -4.80
C GLU A 69 4.86 12.51 -3.56
N ILE A 70 5.40 11.30 -3.69
CA ILE A 70 6.17 10.60 -2.67
C ILE A 70 7.56 10.31 -3.24
N ALA A 71 8.58 10.67 -2.47
CA ALA A 71 9.96 10.26 -2.65
C ALA A 71 10.41 9.45 -1.43
N ARG A 72 10.89 8.22 -1.63
CA ARG A 72 11.37 7.35 -0.55
C ARG A 72 12.74 6.81 -0.90
N TYR A 73 13.66 6.90 0.03
CA TYR A 73 14.93 6.19 -0.02
C TYR A 73 15.20 5.55 1.33
N ARG A 74 15.13 4.22 1.39
CA ARG A 74 15.15 3.45 2.65
C ARG A 74 16.03 2.21 2.50
N PHE A 75 16.55 1.75 3.63
CA PHE A 75 17.17 0.43 3.74
C PHE A 75 16.32 -0.43 4.66
N ASN A 76 16.13 -1.71 4.30
CA ASN A 76 15.63 -2.72 5.21
C ASN A 76 16.82 -3.54 5.69
N SER A 77 16.95 -3.67 7.01
CA SER A 77 17.98 -4.48 7.64
C SER A 77 17.59 -5.96 7.62
N ASN A 78 18.59 -6.81 7.52
CA ASN A 78 18.46 -8.25 7.78
C ASN A 78 19.31 -8.59 9.01
N GLY A 79 18.66 -8.80 10.15
CA GLY A 79 19.36 -9.07 11.41
C GLY A 79 20.01 -10.45 11.47
N SER A 80 19.58 -11.40 10.64
CA SER A 80 20.17 -12.74 10.56
C SER A 80 21.39 -12.78 9.64
N GLU A 81 21.38 -11.99 8.57
CA GLU A 81 22.49 -11.85 7.64
C GLU A 81 22.76 -10.35 7.34
N PRO A 82 23.62 -9.68 8.14
CA PRO A 82 23.86 -8.24 8.01
C PRO A 82 24.49 -7.81 6.69
N THR A 83 25.10 -8.74 5.93
CA THR A 83 25.63 -8.44 4.59
C THR A 83 24.52 -8.35 3.53
N CYS A 84 23.32 -8.85 3.84
CA CYS A 84 22.14 -8.88 2.97
C CYS A 84 21.14 -7.76 3.28
N ILE A 85 21.59 -6.51 3.30
CA ILE A 85 20.67 -5.36 3.41
C ILE A 85 19.99 -5.08 2.07
N THR A 86 18.71 -4.69 2.09
CA THR A 86 18.02 -4.29 0.85
C THR A 86 17.85 -2.77 0.82
N GLY A 87 18.35 -2.13 -0.24
CA GLY A 87 18.08 -0.72 -0.54
C GLY A 87 16.84 -0.59 -1.42
N VAL A 88 15.93 0.31 -1.07
CA VAL A 88 14.74 0.61 -1.87
C VAL A 88 14.65 2.12 -2.06
N ILE A 89 14.66 2.55 -3.31
CA ILE A 89 14.38 3.93 -3.71
C ILE A 89 13.15 3.93 -4.61
N GLY A 90 12.18 4.77 -4.28
CA GLY A 90 10.88 4.75 -4.94
C GLY A 90 10.30 6.13 -5.12
N TRP A 91 9.66 6.33 -6.27
CA TRP A 91 8.90 7.52 -6.60
C TRP A 91 7.50 7.12 -7.07
N VAL A 92 6.50 7.80 -6.53
CA VAL A 92 5.10 7.64 -6.94
C VAL A 92 4.38 8.96 -6.76
N HIS A 93 3.44 9.24 -7.65
CA HIS A 93 2.61 10.43 -7.60
C HIS A 93 1.19 10.10 -8.05
N GLY A 94 0.26 10.98 -7.71
CA GLY A 94 -1.14 10.78 -8.03
C GLY A 94 -2.05 11.77 -7.33
N THR A 95 -3.29 11.36 -7.08
CA THR A 95 -4.30 12.17 -6.40
C THR A 95 -4.50 11.70 -4.97
N TYR A 96 -4.67 12.62 -4.03
CA TYR A 96 -4.98 12.30 -2.64
C TYR A 96 -6.30 12.92 -2.22
N THR A 97 -6.90 12.32 -1.20
CA THR A 97 -8.10 12.84 -0.54
C THR A 97 -7.89 12.83 0.95
N LEU A 98 -8.12 13.98 1.58
CA LEU A 98 -8.25 14.09 3.03
C LEU A 98 -9.68 13.69 3.38
N ASN A 99 -9.84 12.48 3.90
CA ASN A 99 -11.15 11.94 4.21
C ASN A 99 -11.75 12.67 5.42
N THR A 100 -13.08 12.73 5.47
CA THR A 100 -13.81 13.38 6.58
C THR A 100 -13.57 12.72 7.93
N ASN A 101 -13.00 11.52 7.96
CA ASN A 101 -12.61 10.79 9.16
C ASN A 101 -11.11 10.95 9.47
N GLY A 102 -10.48 12.08 9.16
CA GLY A 102 -9.08 12.35 9.51
C GLY A 102 -8.01 11.50 8.80
N SER A 103 -8.39 10.53 7.97
CA SER A 103 -7.47 9.67 7.22
C SER A 103 -7.09 10.25 5.85
N ILE A 104 -6.07 9.69 5.21
CA ILE A 104 -5.63 10.09 3.87
C ILE A 104 -5.70 8.89 2.94
N SER A 105 -6.39 9.04 1.81
CA SER A 105 -6.38 8.08 0.71
C SER A 105 -5.54 8.64 -0.43
N MET A 106 -4.65 7.82 -1.01
CA MET A 106 -3.76 8.21 -2.11
C MET A 106 -3.89 7.23 -3.26
N LEU A 107 -4.32 7.72 -4.42
CA LEU A 107 -4.51 6.94 -5.64
C LEU A 107 -3.41 7.31 -6.66
N PRO A 108 -2.51 6.38 -7.01
CA PRO A 108 -1.44 6.62 -7.98
C PRO A 108 -1.96 6.78 -9.41
N MET A 109 -1.21 7.50 -10.25
CA MET A 109 -1.48 7.64 -11.70
C MET A 109 -1.03 6.44 -12.56
N GLY A 110 -0.45 5.40 -11.95
CA GLY A 110 -0.05 4.19 -12.67
C GLY A 110 1.41 4.14 -13.14
N ASP A 111 2.15 5.24 -13.03
CA ASP A 111 3.50 5.38 -13.56
C ASP A 111 4.58 5.60 -12.50
N GLY A 112 4.28 5.34 -11.23
CA GLY A 112 5.31 5.20 -10.20
C GLY A 112 6.27 4.05 -10.50
N PHE A 113 7.48 4.12 -9.96
CA PHE A 113 8.47 3.06 -10.07
C PHE A 113 9.36 3.04 -8.84
N GLN A 114 9.96 1.89 -8.60
CA GLN A 114 10.96 1.71 -7.55
C GLN A 114 12.14 0.90 -8.06
N GLN A 115 13.31 1.21 -7.52
CA GLN A 115 14.51 0.41 -7.69
C GLN A 115 14.78 -0.32 -6.39
N VAL A 116 15.00 -1.63 -6.50
CA VAL A 116 15.36 -2.52 -5.40
C VAL A 116 16.78 -2.99 -5.63
N GLN A 117 17.62 -2.84 -4.62
CA GLN A 117 18.98 -3.34 -4.57
C GLN A 117 19.08 -4.36 -3.44
N ASP A 118 19.35 -5.61 -3.80
CA ASP A 118 19.47 -6.72 -2.85
C ASP A 118 20.73 -7.52 -3.18
N PRO A 119 21.83 -7.36 -2.43
CA PRO A 119 23.10 -8.01 -2.74
C PRO A 119 23.04 -9.55 -2.63
N CYS A 120 22.00 -10.11 -2.02
CA CYS A 120 21.87 -11.54 -1.78
C CYS A 120 20.77 -12.21 -2.59
N ALA A 121 19.93 -11.44 -3.29
CA ALA A 121 19.00 -11.97 -4.27
C ALA A 121 19.72 -12.42 -5.55
N ALA A 122 19.08 -13.32 -6.31
CA ALA A 122 19.57 -13.75 -7.62
C ALA A 122 19.66 -12.58 -8.64
N VAL A 123 18.78 -11.58 -8.51
CA VAL A 123 18.84 -10.33 -9.26
C VAL A 123 19.11 -9.21 -8.26
N SER A 124 20.32 -8.68 -8.29
CA SER A 124 20.81 -7.79 -7.22
C SER A 124 20.40 -6.33 -7.37
N ASN A 125 19.93 -5.94 -8.55
CA ASN A 125 19.51 -4.58 -8.84
C ASN A 125 18.49 -4.61 -9.97
N PHE A 126 17.28 -4.15 -9.72
CA PHE A 126 16.24 -4.05 -10.73
C PHE A 126 15.30 -2.88 -10.45
N ILE A 127 14.67 -2.38 -11.51
CA ILE A 127 13.62 -1.36 -11.44
C ILE A 127 12.31 -2.00 -11.85
N GLU A 128 11.27 -1.75 -11.08
CA GLU A 128 9.92 -2.23 -11.33
C GLU A 128 8.89 -1.10 -11.21
N ASN A 129 7.72 -1.31 -11.81
CA ASN A 129 6.62 -0.35 -11.69
C ASN A 129 6.02 -0.43 -10.28
N TYR A 130 5.65 0.73 -9.74
CA TYR A 130 5.03 0.86 -8.44
C TYR A 130 3.69 1.59 -8.59
N ASN A 131 2.61 0.86 -8.37
CA ASN A 131 1.24 1.35 -8.55
C ASN A 131 0.33 0.90 -7.40
N LEU A 132 0.79 1.09 -6.16
CA LEU A 132 0.02 0.73 -4.98
C LEU A 132 -0.76 1.96 -4.48
N THR A 133 -2.05 1.75 -4.24
CA THR A 133 -2.89 2.73 -3.52
C THR A 133 -2.46 2.74 -2.06
N GLU A 134 -2.28 3.93 -1.49
CA GLU A 134 -1.85 4.07 -0.11
C GLU A 134 -2.94 4.66 0.77
N TYR A 135 -2.99 4.15 2.00
CA TYR A 135 -3.93 4.59 3.01
C TYR A 135 -3.19 4.93 4.30
N TYR A 136 -3.43 6.13 4.82
CA TYR A 136 -2.90 6.58 6.10
C TYR A 136 -4.04 6.76 7.08
N LYS A 137 -3.99 6.00 8.17
CA LYS A 137 -5.07 5.97 9.16
C LYS A 137 -5.27 7.31 9.86
N GLY A 138 -4.19 8.09 9.98
CA GLY A 138 -4.24 9.41 10.59
C GLY A 138 -2.98 10.23 10.34
N TRP A 139 -3.05 11.49 10.71
CA TRP A 139 -1.94 12.44 10.62
C TRP A 139 -2.12 13.60 11.60
N ARG A 140 -1.03 14.32 11.89
CA ARG A 140 -1.06 15.57 12.66
C ARG A 140 0.07 16.47 12.26
N ILE A 141 -0.15 17.76 12.42
CA ILE A 141 0.87 18.78 12.26
C ILE A 141 0.97 19.59 13.54
N PHE A 142 2.16 19.64 14.12
CA PHE A 142 2.45 20.49 15.26
C PHE A 142 3.72 21.28 15.02
N GLN A 143 3.87 22.38 15.77
CA GLN A 143 5.03 23.25 15.66
C GLN A 143 6.15 22.74 16.58
N ASP A 144 7.27 22.35 15.98
CA ASP A 144 8.53 22.11 16.67
C ASP A 144 9.21 23.46 16.98
N PRO A 145 9.68 23.70 18.22
CA PRO A 145 10.30 24.98 18.60
C PRO A 145 11.58 25.31 17.82
N THR A 146 12.24 24.31 17.23
CA THR A 146 13.56 24.45 16.59
C THR A 146 13.51 24.25 15.09
N GLN A 147 12.62 23.39 14.60
CA GLN A 147 12.58 22.96 13.21
C GLN A 147 11.32 23.39 12.45
N GLY A 148 10.40 24.12 13.11
CA GLY A 148 9.17 24.62 12.50
C GLY A 148 8.07 23.56 12.46
N TYR A 149 7.19 23.58 11.45
CA TYR A 149 6.10 22.61 11.37
C TYR A 149 6.61 21.20 11.12
N LYS A 150 6.03 20.25 11.86
CA LYS A 150 6.36 18.82 11.82
C LYS A 150 5.10 18.02 11.55
N LEU A 151 5.12 17.26 10.45
CA LEU A 151 4.08 16.34 10.03
C LEU A 151 4.40 14.94 10.54
N HIS A 152 3.46 14.37 11.30
CA HIS A 152 3.45 12.95 11.66
C HIS A 152 2.29 12.30 10.92
N MET A 153 2.58 11.21 10.21
CA MET A 153 1.56 10.39 9.55
C MET A 153 1.62 8.98 10.13
N PHE A 154 0.50 8.28 10.09
CA PHE A 154 0.38 6.91 10.56
C PHE A 154 -0.06 6.02 9.41
N ALA A 155 0.65 4.92 9.18
CA ALA A 155 0.34 3.96 8.14
C ALA A 155 -1.02 3.30 8.37
N PHE A 156 -1.45 2.45 7.45
CA PHE A 156 -2.75 1.77 7.52
C PHE A 156 -2.93 0.93 8.81
N ASP A 157 -1.83 0.39 9.35
CA ASP A 157 -1.79 -0.40 10.59
C ASP A 157 -1.67 0.47 11.86
N GLY A 158 -1.59 1.81 11.70
CA GLY A 158 -1.38 2.76 12.78
C GLY A 158 0.08 2.93 13.20
N SER A 159 1.03 2.24 12.57
CA SER A 159 2.46 2.46 12.83
C SER A 159 2.87 3.87 12.39
N PRO A 160 3.68 4.60 13.18
CA PRO A 160 4.10 5.95 12.80
C PRO A 160 5.11 5.90 11.65
N LEU A 161 4.93 6.80 10.68
CA LEU A 161 5.95 7.08 9.69
C LEU A 161 7.09 7.90 10.34
N ALA A 162 8.24 7.92 9.67
CA ALA A 162 9.32 8.81 10.05
C ALA A 162 8.79 10.26 10.05
N PRO A 163 9.02 11.03 11.13
CA PRO A 163 8.50 12.38 11.23
C PRO A 163 9.13 13.28 10.17
N MET A 164 8.31 14.14 9.57
CA MET A 164 8.74 15.01 8.48
C MET A 164 8.62 16.48 8.88
N PHE A 165 9.54 17.31 8.40
CA PHE A 165 9.55 18.75 8.61
C PHE A 165 9.16 19.46 7.33
N GLN A 166 8.45 20.56 7.45
CA GLN A 166 8.09 21.36 6.28
C GLN A 166 9.36 22.00 5.69
N LEU A 167 9.60 21.74 4.41
CA LEU A 167 10.69 22.36 3.64
C LEU A 167 10.22 23.63 2.96
N SER A 168 8.99 23.60 2.45
CA SER A 168 8.39 24.69 1.69
C SER A 168 6.87 24.61 1.82
N THR A 169 6.20 25.76 1.90
CA THR A 169 4.74 25.86 1.82
C THR A 169 4.22 25.68 0.39
N THR A 170 5.08 25.88 -0.61
CA THR A 170 4.83 25.54 -2.01
C THR A 170 5.27 24.10 -2.28
N PRO A 171 4.42 23.24 -2.86
CA PRO A 171 4.79 21.87 -3.20
C PRO A 171 5.86 21.86 -4.30
N ASN A 172 6.90 21.03 -4.12
CA ASN A 172 7.95 20.78 -5.11
C ASN A 172 7.80 19.34 -5.60
N MET A 173 7.22 19.16 -6.78
CA MET A 173 6.97 17.84 -7.37
C MET A 173 7.02 17.91 -8.89
N LEU A 174 7.10 16.75 -9.53
CA LEU A 174 7.01 16.63 -10.98
C LEU A 174 5.58 16.96 -11.48
N PRO A 175 5.38 17.15 -12.80
CA PRO A 175 4.06 17.52 -13.33
C PRO A 175 2.96 16.52 -12.97
N THR A 176 1.77 17.04 -12.66
CA THR A 176 0.58 16.30 -12.17
C THR A 176 -0.19 15.60 -13.29
N GLN A 177 0.52 14.85 -14.13
CA GLN A 177 -0.01 14.07 -15.24
C GLN A 177 0.80 12.79 -15.39
N GLN A 178 0.26 11.78 -16.06
CA GLN A 178 1.04 10.58 -16.36
C GLN A 178 2.29 10.93 -17.20
N LEU A 179 3.47 10.57 -16.68
CA LEU A 179 4.79 10.89 -17.22
C LEU A 179 5.43 9.72 -17.97
N ARG A 180 4.90 8.50 -17.82
CA ARG A 180 5.35 7.31 -18.54
C ARG A 180 4.17 6.52 -19.09
N ASN A 181 4.33 5.98 -20.30
CA ASN A 181 3.39 5.00 -20.83
C ASN A 181 3.70 3.64 -20.24
N VAL A 182 2.87 3.19 -19.30
CA VAL A 182 3.06 1.91 -18.62
C VAL A 182 1.95 0.98 -19.04
N THR A 183 2.30 -0.10 -19.73
CA THR A 183 1.33 -1.17 -19.98
C THR A 183 1.09 -1.87 -18.64
N PRO A 184 -0.14 -1.89 -18.10
CA PRO A 184 -0.41 -2.67 -16.90
C PRO A 184 -0.05 -4.13 -17.17
N ALA A 185 0.62 -4.79 -16.23
CA ALA A 185 0.76 -6.24 -16.29
C ALA A 185 -0.65 -6.82 -16.40
N ALA A 186 -0.91 -7.68 -17.40
CA ALA A 186 -2.22 -8.25 -17.64
C ALA A 186 -2.76 -8.83 -16.32
N SER A 187 -3.90 -8.32 -15.87
CA SER A 187 -4.57 -8.85 -14.69
C SER A 187 -4.87 -10.33 -14.96
N ALA A 188 -4.44 -11.20 -14.05
CA ALA A 188 -4.79 -12.61 -14.13
C ALA A 188 -6.32 -12.73 -14.31
N PRO A 189 -6.80 -13.59 -15.24
CA PRO A 189 -8.22 -13.64 -15.57
C PRO A 189 -9.03 -13.90 -14.31
N LYS A 190 -10.01 -13.02 -14.07
CA LYS A 190 -11.01 -13.14 -13.01
C LYS A 190 -11.61 -14.55 -13.12
N ARG A 191 -11.40 -15.42 -12.11
CA ARG A 191 -12.10 -16.72 -12.04
C ARG A 191 -13.60 -16.42 -12.13
N ARG A 192 -14.28 -16.92 -13.16
CA ARG A 192 -15.75 -16.86 -13.24
C ARG A 192 -16.30 -17.50 -11.97
N SER A 193 -17.17 -16.80 -11.25
CA SER A 193 -18.03 -17.43 -10.25
C SER A 193 -18.86 -18.47 -10.98
N ILE A 194 -18.82 -19.71 -10.51
CA ILE A 194 -19.79 -20.73 -10.91
C ILE A 194 -21.04 -20.39 -10.12
N ASP A 195 -22.05 -19.83 -10.79
CA ASP A 195 -23.39 -19.71 -10.23
C ASP A 195 -23.95 -21.11 -10.08
N ALA A 196 -23.88 -21.65 -8.86
CA ALA A 196 -24.54 -22.89 -8.49
C ALA A 196 -26.05 -22.64 -8.38
N SER A 197 -26.73 -22.65 -9.53
CA SER A 197 -28.18 -22.86 -9.61
C SER A 197 -28.50 -23.85 -10.74
N SER A 198 -27.92 -25.04 -10.65
CA SER A 198 -28.45 -26.19 -11.37
C SER A 198 -29.64 -26.74 -10.57
N ASP A 199 -30.83 -26.27 -10.94
CA ASP A 199 -32.11 -26.81 -10.52
C ASP A 199 -32.21 -28.25 -11.07
N ALA A 200 -31.81 -29.21 -10.25
CA ALA A 200 -31.77 -30.63 -10.60
C ALA A 200 -33.17 -31.26 -10.46
N SER A 201 -34.19 -30.67 -11.10
CA SER A 201 -35.57 -31.16 -11.03
C SER A 201 -36.24 -31.42 -12.39
N GLU A 202 -35.59 -31.14 -13.53
CA GLU A 202 -36.22 -31.28 -14.86
C GLU A 202 -35.63 -32.36 -15.79
N VAL A 203 -35.09 -33.46 -15.26
CA VAL A 203 -34.71 -34.62 -16.11
C VAL A 203 -35.24 -35.94 -15.56
N LEU A 204 -36.55 -36.02 -15.33
CA LEU A 204 -37.26 -37.29 -15.23
C LEU A 204 -38.55 -37.25 -16.04
N GLY A 205 -38.41 -37.41 -17.37
CA GLY A 205 -39.51 -37.75 -18.26
C GLY A 205 -39.81 -39.25 -18.22
N PRO A 206 -41.07 -39.70 -18.26
CA PRO A 206 -41.44 -41.08 -17.97
C PRO A 206 -41.41 -41.93 -19.25
N ARG A 207 -40.65 -43.05 -19.28
CA ARG A 207 -40.94 -44.18 -20.17
C ARG A 207 -40.11 -45.46 -19.90
N TRP A 208 -40.85 -46.48 -19.45
CA TRP A 208 -40.71 -47.93 -19.73
C TRP A 208 -39.61 -48.78 -19.04
N VAL A 209 -40.04 -49.35 -17.90
CA VAL A 209 -40.02 -50.77 -17.45
C VAL A 209 -39.34 -51.81 -18.38
N VAL A 210 -38.46 -52.66 -17.82
CA VAL A 210 -38.63 -54.11 -17.58
C VAL A 210 -37.32 -54.64 -16.93
N GLY A 211 -37.40 -55.06 -15.67
CA GLY A 211 -36.30 -55.72 -14.95
C GLY A 211 -36.84 -56.95 -14.22
N VAL A 212 -36.49 -58.12 -14.74
CA VAL A 212 -36.94 -59.46 -14.36
C VAL A 212 -36.48 -59.85 -12.95
N LEU A 213 -37.37 -60.50 -12.20
CA LEU A 213 -37.14 -61.16 -10.91
C LEU A 213 -36.36 -62.48 -11.07
N SER A 214 -35.35 -62.70 -10.22
CA SER A 214 -34.88 -64.01 -9.72
C SER A 214 -33.62 -63.80 -8.86
N ALA A 215 -33.31 -64.49 -7.76
CA ALA A 215 -34.00 -65.34 -6.79
C ALA A 215 -32.97 -65.61 -5.67
N ALA A 216 -33.45 -65.81 -4.44
CA ALA A 216 -32.92 -66.67 -3.36
C ALA A 216 -31.44 -66.56 -2.88
N GLY A 217 -31.27 -66.40 -1.56
CA GLY A 217 -30.02 -66.73 -0.88
C GLY A 217 -29.90 -66.18 0.54
N LEU A 218 -30.48 -66.88 1.51
CA LEU A 218 -30.55 -66.58 2.94
C LEU A 218 -29.41 -67.32 3.66
N VAL A 219 -28.54 -66.65 4.45
CA VAL A 219 -27.80 -67.30 5.56
C VAL A 219 -27.55 -66.30 6.70
N LEU A 220 -27.97 -66.74 7.89
CA LEU A 220 -27.86 -66.09 9.20
C LEU A 220 -26.51 -66.35 9.90
N SER A 221 -26.26 -65.48 10.89
CA SER A 221 -25.70 -65.76 12.24
C SER A 221 -24.27 -65.29 12.58
N ALA A 222 -24.24 -64.69 13.76
CA ALA A 222 -23.14 -64.07 14.52
C ALA A 222 -22.13 -65.09 15.07
N VAL A 223 -20.97 -64.61 15.56
CA VAL A 223 -20.42 -64.89 16.91
C VAL A 223 -19.34 -63.82 17.25
N SER A 224 -19.49 -63.18 18.41
CA SER A 224 -18.42 -62.47 19.16
C SER A 224 -17.67 -63.41 20.10
N SER A 225 -16.44 -63.04 20.47
CA SER A 225 -15.60 -63.44 21.65
C SER A 225 -14.25 -64.05 21.22
N LEU A 226 -13.10 -63.87 21.88
CA LEU A 226 -12.61 -63.06 23.01
C LEU A 226 -11.07 -63.19 22.99
N VAL A 227 -10.35 -62.13 23.40
CA VAL A 227 -9.20 -62.10 24.33
C VAL A 227 -8.04 -63.11 24.19
N LEU A 228 -6.84 -62.55 23.99
CA LEU A 228 -5.77 -62.52 25.01
C LEU A 228 -4.96 -61.22 24.86
#